data_AF-X1M178-F1
#
_entry.id   AF-X1M178-F1
#
_cell.length_a   1.000
_cell.length_b   1.000
_cell.length_c   1.000
_cell.angle_alpha   90.00
_cell.angle_beta   90.00
_cell.angle_gamma   90.00
#
_symmetry.space_group_name_H-M   'P 1'
#
loop_
_entity.id
_entity.type
_entity.pdbx_description
1 polymer ?
#
loop_
_entity_poly.entity_id
_entity_poly.type
_entity_poly.pdbx_seq_one_letter_code
_entity_poly.pdbx_strand_id
1 'polypeptide(L)'
;IWEKIIATEVGHQQMQIDYFTKREKVGPTLTPQVYQPKCEPEEGNLVAIFVEPGAAHLVFKDEIAPAKELDEQYREVRRKIFGRTHDVESVEFTEEGIKFVNNAAFLNIYESSLHWTSVEPYKNAIFSETWNHMLSAGGKWINIIRGGYRLVGATITPGDRQTAEKW
;
A
#
# COMPACT_ATOMS: atom_id res chain seq x y z
N ILE A 1 -22.83 0.30 8.45
CA ILE A 1 -22.08 -0.05 7.20
C ILE A 1 -20.61 0.31 7.38
N TRP A 2 -20.29 1.54 7.80
CA TRP A 2 -18.92 2.00 8.10
C TRP A 2 -18.16 1.11 9.07
N GLU A 3 -18.75 0.69 10.18
CA GLU A 3 -18.11 -0.25 11.11
C GLU A 3 -17.63 -1.55 10.45
N LYS A 4 -18.41 -2.10 9.52
CA LYS A 4 -18.03 -3.32 8.80
C LYS A 4 -16.87 -3.06 7.85
N ILE A 5 -16.90 -1.95 7.11
CA ILE A 5 -15.79 -1.55 6.22
C ILE A 5 -14.52 -1.37 7.03
N ILE A 6 -14.58 -0.59 8.11
CA ILE A 6 -13.44 -0.33 8.99
C ILE A 6 -12.89 -1.63 9.60
N ALA A 7 -13.76 -2.52 10.09
CA ALA A 7 -13.32 -3.80 10.64
C ALA A 7 -12.62 -4.68 9.58
N THR A 8 -13.10 -4.64 8.34
CA THR A 8 -12.47 -5.31 7.20
C THR A 8 -11.10 -4.72 6.90
N GLU A 9 -10.96 -3.39 6.77
CA GLU A 9 -9.66 -2.75 6.50
C GLU A 9 -8.65 -3.00 7.62
N VAL A 10 -9.08 -2.93 8.88
CA VAL A 10 -8.24 -3.29 10.04
C VAL A 10 -7.77 -4.74 9.95
N GLY A 11 -8.68 -5.67 9.61
CA GLY A 11 -8.34 -7.08 9.43
C GLY A 11 -7.31 -7.30 8.33
N HIS A 12 -7.38 -6.51 7.25
CA HIS A 12 -6.44 -6.56 6.14
C HIS A 12 -5.06 -6.03 6.51
N GLN A 13 -4.97 -4.89 7.19
CA GLN A 13 -3.69 -4.37 7.69
C GLN A 13 -3.05 -5.34 8.69
N GLN A 14 -3.84 -5.90 9.63
CA GLN A 14 -3.32 -6.87 10.60
C GLN A 14 -2.79 -8.13 9.91
N MET A 15 -3.48 -8.61 8.87
CA MET A 15 -3.03 -9.78 8.13
C MET A 15 -1.72 -9.53 7.38
N GLN A 16 -1.55 -8.36 6.77
CA GLN A 16 -0.27 -7.99 6.15
C GLN A 16 0.86 -7.89 7.19
N ILE A 17 0.61 -7.22 8.32
CA ILE A 17 1.58 -7.15 9.43
C ILE A 17 2.02 -8.56 9.82
N ASP A 18 1.06 -9.46 10.04
CA ASP A 18 1.30 -10.84 10.42
C ASP A 18 2.11 -11.60 9.35
N TYR A 19 1.72 -11.47 8.08
CA TYR A 19 2.39 -12.14 6.97
C TYR A 19 3.85 -11.71 6.85
N PHE A 20 4.10 -10.40 6.74
CA PHE A 20 5.45 -9.88 6.50
C PHE A 20 6.35 -9.97 7.73
N THR A 21 5.79 -10.01 8.94
CA THR A 21 6.57 -10.28 10.15
C THR A 21 7.03 -11.75 10.23
N LYS A 22 6.23 -12.69 9.72
CA LYS A 22 6.47 -14.14 9.89
C LYS A 22 7.16 -14.79 8.68
N ARG A 23 7.10 -14.16 7.51
CA ARG A 23 7.73 -14.69 6.29
C ARG A 23 9.25 -14.80 6.42
N GLU A 24 9.84 -15.69 5.63
CA GLU A 24 11.29 -15.84 5.57
C GLU A 24 11.94 -14.72 4.74
N LYS A 25 12.96 -14.06 5.29
CA LYS A 25 13.64 -12.92 4.67
C LYS A 25 14.71 -13.37 3.68
N VAL A 26 14.27 -13.90 2.54
CA VAL A 26 15.12 -14.44 1.47
C VAL A 26 14.93 -13.68 0.15
N GLY A 27 15.91 -13.81 -0.74
CA GLY A 27 15.89 -13.17 -2.06
C GLY A 27 16.63 -11.83 -2.10
N PRO A 28 16.60 -11.13 -3.24
CA PRO A 28 17.27 -9.85 -3.40
C PRO A 28 16.55 -8.73 -2.63
N THR A 29 17.31 -7.76 -2.14
CA THR A 29 16.76 -6.49 -1.66
C THR A 29 16.62 -5.55 -2.85
N LEU A 30 15.38 -5.31 -3.30
CA LEU A 30 15.09 -4.49 -4.48
C LEU A 30 14.63 -3.09 -4.09
N THR A 31 14.93 -2.10 -4.92
CA THR A 31 14.55 -0.70 -4.74
C THR A 31 13.51 -0.30 -5.82
N PRO A 32 12.22 -0.55 -5.58
CA PRO A 32 11.18 -0.30 -6.59
C PRO A 32 11.03 1.20 -6.88
N GLN A 33 10.75 1.52 -8.15
CA GLN A 33 10.15 2.81 -8.48
C GLN A 33 8.67 2.77 -8.09
N VAL A 34 8.18 3.80 -7.41
CA VAL A 34 6.77 3.89 -7.03
C VAL A 34 6.12 5.08 -7.70
N TYR A 35 4.96 4.83 -8.30
CA TYR A 35 4.16 5.79 -9.03
C TYR A 35 2.84 6.01 -8.29
N GLN A 36 2.47 7.28 -8.07
CA GLN A 36 1.18 7.65 -7.48
C GLN A 36 0.31 8.45 -8.48
N PRO A 37 -1.03 8.32 -8.45
CA PRO A 37 -1.91 9.06 -9.34
C PRO A 37 -1.75 10.57 -9.13
N LYS A 38 -1.62 11.38 -10.18
CA LYS A 38 -1.40 12.84 -10.05
C LYS A 38 -2.52 13.58 -9.31
N CYS A 39 -3.71 12.99 -9.24
CA CYS A 39 -4.86 13.52 -8.50
C CYS A 39 -4.86 13.17 -7.00
N GLU A 40 -3.94 12.30 -6.55
CA GLU A 40 -3.79 11.94 -5.13
C GLU A 40 -3.49 13.19 -4.29
N PRO A 41 -4.24 13.44 -3.20
CA PRO A 41 -3.94 14.53 -2.28
C PRO A 41 -2.57 14.39 -1.61
N GLU A 42 -2.00 15.50 -1.16
CA GLU A 42 -0.66 15.50 -0.56
C GLU A 42 -0.57 14.70 0.75
N GLU A 43 -1.69 14.59 1.46
CA GLU A 43 -1.84 13.80 2.67
C GLU A 43 -1.72 12.29 2.39
N GLY A 44 -1.99 11.81 1.17
CA GLY A 44 -1.86 10.40 0.75
C GLY A 44 -0.50 10.09 0.11
N ASN A 45 0.46 11.04 0.14
CA ASN A 45 1.75 10.84 -0.51
C ASN A 45 2.54 9.69 0.13
N LEU A 46 3.23 8.91 -0.72
CA LEU A 46 4.28 8.01 -0.30
C LEU A 46 5.47 8.83 0.24
N VAL A 47 5.90 8.54 1.46
CA VAL A 47 6.93 9.31 2.18
C VAL A 47 8.19 8.51 2.45
N ALA A 48 8.10 7.18 2.54
CA ALA A 48 9.25 6.32 2.72
C ALA A 48 9.02 4.93 2.09
N ILE A 49 10.13 4.28 1.75
CA ILE A 49 10.15 2.89 1.33
C ILE A 49 11.17 2.16 2.20
N PHE A 50 10.71 1.14 2.93
CA PHE A 50 11.59 0.23 3.63
C PHE A 50 11.79 -1.03 2.81
N VAL A 51 13.04 -1.48 2.68
CA VAL A 51 13.38 -2.65 1.88
C VAL A 51 14.10 -3.70 2.72
N GLU A 52 13.72 -4.95 2.53
CA GLU A 52 14.37 -6.12 3.11
C GLU A 52 14.50 -7.22 2.04
N PRO A 53 15.31 -8.27 2.26
CA PRO A 53 15.43 -9.36 1.30
C PRO A 53 14.05 -9.89 0.91
N GLY A 54 13.72 -9.83 -0.38
CA GLY A 54 12.47 -10.33 -0.96
C GLY A 54 11.23 -9.49 -0.67
N ALA A 55 11.32 -8.30 -0.07
CA ALA A 55 10.15 -7.46 0.17
C ALA A 55 10.43 -5.95 0.16
N ALA A 56 9.37 -5.17 -0.08
CA ALA A 56 9.36 -3.73 0.14
C ALA A 56 8.09 -3.32 0.88
N HIS A 57 8.22 -2.31 1.74
CA HIS A 57 7.15 -1.75 2.56
C HIS A 57 7.03 -0.27 2.25
N LEU A 58 5.91 0.11 1.68
CA LEU A 58 5.58 1.44 1.21
C LEU A 58 4.85 2.18 2.32
N VAL A 59 5.42 3.29 2.80
CA VAL A 59 4.80 4.12 3.83
C VAL A 59 4.16 5.34 3.20
N PHE A 60 2.85 5.46 3.34
CA PHE A 60 2.04 6.59 2.90
C PHE A 60 1.71 7.48 4.09
N LYS A 61 1.80 8.79 3.91
CA LYS A 61 1.67 9.79 4.98
C LYS A 61 0.35 9.66 5.75
N ASP A 62 -0.72 9.32 5.06
CA ASP A 62 -2.02 8.97 5.62
C ASP A 62 -2.79 8.11 4.59
N GLU A 63 -3.90 7.54 5.00
CA GLU A 63 -4.90 6.88 4.15
C GLU A 63 -6.20 7.66 4.25
N ILE A 64 -6.75 8.03 3.09
CA ILE A 64 -7.80 9.06 3.04
C ILE A 64 -9.05 8.48 2.40
N ALA A 65 -10.00 8.08 3.22
CA ALA A 65 -11.23 7.51 2.69
C ALA A 65 -12.03 8.53 1.84
N PRO A 66 -12.78 8.08 0.81
CA PRO A 66 -13.43 8.96 -0.15
C PRO A 66 -14.60 9.76 0.46
N ALA A 67 -15.12 9.32 1.61
CA ALA A 67 -16.17 9.99 2.36
C ALA A 67 -15.61 10.50 3.69
N LYS A 68 -15.82 11.78 3.99
CA LYS A 68 -15.27 12.44 5.18
C LYS A 68 -15.67 11.73 6.48
N GLU A 69 -16.93 11.30 6.64
CA GLU A 69 -17.33 10.61 7.87
C GLU A 69 -16.65 9.25 8.03
N LEU A 70 -16.40 8.54 6.92
CA LEU A 70 -15.66 7.29 6.94
C LEU A 70 -14.19 7.54 7.27
N ASP A 71 -13.58 8.57 6.68
CA ASP A 71 -12.17 8.93 6.92
C ASP A 71 -11.91 9.25 8.40
N GLU A 72 -12.76 10.09 8.99
CA GLU A 72 -12.63 10.49 10.40
C GLU A 72 -12.74 9.29 11.34
N GLN A 73 -13.76 8.44 11.15
CA GLN A 73 -13.95 7.24 11.96
C GLN A 73 -12.81 6.24 11.77
N TYR A 74 -12.38 6.03 10.53
CA TYR A 74 -11.34 5.05 10.25
C TYR A 74 -9.98 5.50 10.78
N ARG A 75 -9.66 6.80 10.65
CA ARG A 75 -8.45 7.41 11.22
C ARG A 75 -8.41 7.27 12.74
N GLU A 76 -9.53 7.47 13.43
CA GLU A 76 -9.62 7.24 14.88
C GLU A 76 -9.31 5.78 15.24
N VAL A 77 -9.89 4.83 14.48
CA VAL A 77 -9.65 3.41 14.68
C VAL A 77 -8.19 3.02 14.42
N ARG A 78 -7.56 3.51 13.35
CA ARG A 78 -6.14 3.26 13.05
C ARG A 78 -5.22 3.79 14.16
N ARG A 79 -5.49 5.01 14.67
CA ARG A 79 -4.77 5.54 15.86
C ARG A 79 -4.94 4.65 17.07
N LYS A 80 -6.14 4.16 17.33
CA LYS A 80 -6.44 3.33 18.51
C LYS A 80 -5.81 1.94 18.44
N ILE A 81 -5.82 1.31 17.27
CA ILE A 81 -5.36 -0.08 17.09
C ILE A 81 -3.87 -0.15 16.79
N PHE A 82 -3.40 0.68 15.86
CA PHE A 82 -2.01 0.63 15.36
C PHE A 82 -1.12 1.72 15.97
N GLY A 83 -1.69 2.71 16.66
CA GLY A 83 -0.92 3.84 17.21
C GLY A 83 -0.50 4.87 16.18
N ARG A 84 -0.98 4.76 14.93
CA ARG A 84 -0.57 5.58 13.78
C ARG A 84 -1.73 5.91 12.84
N THR A 85 -1.50 6.87 11.95
CA THR A 85 -2.40 7.17 10.81
C THR A 85 -1.71 7.09 9.47
N HIS A 86 -0.38 7.07 9.40
CA HIS A 86 0.26 6.69 8.15
C HIS A 86 -0.16 5.27 7.79
N ASP A 87 -0.24 4.99 6.50
CA ASP A 87 -0.55 3.66 6.01
C ASP A 87 0.72 2.97 5.54
N VAL A 88 0.71 1.64 5.62
CA VAL A 88 1.84 0.83 5.20
C VAL A 88 1.32 -0.33 4.36
N GLU A 89 1.75 -0.38 3.12
CA GLU A 89 1.45 -1.45 2.18
C GLU A 89 2.71 -2.23 1.83
N SER A 90 2.62 -3.55 1.79
CA SER A 90 3.80 -4.39 1.56
C SER A 90 3.65 -5.27 0.33
N VAL A 91 4.79 -5.50 -0.32
CA VAL A 91 4.89 -6.38 -1.48
C VAL A 91 6.00 -7.41 -1.26
N GLU A 92 5.81 -8.58 -1.82
CA GLU A 92 6.83 -9.64 -1.83
C GLU A 92 7.34 -9.84 -3.26
N PHE A 93 8.66 -9.93 -3.41
CA PHE A 93 9.30 -10.23 -4.69
C PHE A 93 9.58 -11.73 -4.76
N THR A 94 9.09 -12.37 -5.81
CA THR A 94 9.25 -13.81 -6.06
C THR A 94 9.91 -14.04 -7.43
N GLU A 95 10.25 -15.29 -7.74
CA GLU A 95 10.76 -15.64 -9.07
C GLU A 95 9.74 -15.37 -10.19
N GLU A 96 8.45 -15.44 -9.87
CA GLU A 96 7.34 -15.22 -10.81
C GLU A 96 7.03 -13.73 -11.04
N GLY A 97 7.51 -12.85 -10.16
CA GLY A 97 7.29 -11.40 -10.27
C GLY A 97 7.11 -10.73 -8.91
N ILE A 98 6.12 -9.83 -8.83
CA ILE A 98 5.76 -9.14 -7.60
C ILE A 98 4.41 -9.65 -7.10
N LYS A 99 4.37 -10.08 -5.86
CA LYS A 99 3.18 -10.54 -5.16
C LYS A 99 2.64 -9.40 -4.29
N PHE A 100 1.43 -8.98 -4.63
CA PHE A 100 0.62 -8.04 -3.87
C PHE A 100 -0.17 -8.84 -2.83
N VAL A 101 0.26 -8.82 -1.57
CA VAL A 101 -0.35 -9.63 -0.51
C VAL A 101 -1.53 -8.87 0.06
N ASN A 102 -2.72 -9.20 -0.44
CA ASN A 102 -3.99 -8.59 -0.03
C ASN A 102 -4.04 -7.06 -0.21
N ASN A 103 -3.32 -6.57 -1.22
CA ASN A 103 -3.32 -5.20 -1.67
C ASN A 103 -3.27 -5.10 -3.20
N ALA A 104 -3.68 -6.15 -3.92
CA ALA A 104 -3.75 -6.11 -5.37
C ALA A 104 -4.91 -5.22 -5.86
N ALA A 105 -4.60 -4.13 -6.54
CA ALA A 105 -5.58 -3.35 -7.27
C ALA A 105 -6.03 -4.13 -8.51
N PHE A 106 -7.16 -4.84 -8.43
CA PHE A 106 -7.68 -5.61 -9.57
C PHE A 106 -8.41 -4.70 -10.58
N LEU A 107 -9.75 -4.68 -10.54
CA LEU A 107 -10.61 -3.74 -11.27
C LEU A 107 -11.01 -2.53 -10.40
N ASN A 108 -10.38 -2.39 -9.25
CA ASN A 108 -10.77 -1.41 -8.25
C ASN A 108 -10.72 0.01 -8.83
N ILE A 109 -11.86 0.67 -8.73
CA ILE A 109 -11.95 2.12 -8.85
C ILE A 109 -11.36 2.73 -7.58
N TYR A 110 -10.89 3.97 -7.67
CA TYR A 110 -10.18 4.63 -6.57
C TYR A 110 -10.92 4.48 -5.23
N GLU A 111 -12.25 4.45 -5.27
CA GLU A 111 -13.21 4.45 -4.15
C GLU A 111 -13.50 3.08 -3.50
N SER A 112 -12.91 1.96 -3.94
CA SER A 112 -13.25 0.62 -3.43
C SER A 112 -12.26 0.03 -2.41
N SER A 113 -12.78 -0.69 -1.40
CA SER A 113 -12.03 -1.44 -0.38
C SER A 113 -11.90 -2.94 -0.66
N LEU A 114 -11.80 -3.37 -1.92
CA LEU A 114 -11.74 -4.80 -2.22
C LEU A 114 -10.30 -5.28 -2.23
N HIS A 115 -9.91 -6.04 -1.21
CA HIS A 115 -8.56 -6.57 -1.09
C HIS A 115 -8.43 -7.94 -1.75
N TRP A 116 -7.42 -8.10 -2.60
CA TRP A 116 -7.05 -9.37 -3.21
C TRP A 116 -5.56 -9.61 -3.15
N THR A 117 -5.17 -10.89 -3.23
CA THR A 117 -3.79 -11.26 -3.51
C THR A 117 -3.63 -11.56 -4.99
N SER A 118 -2.57 -11.03 -5.59
CA SER A 118 -2.21 -11.37 -6.97
C SER A 118 -0.70 -11.38 -7.14
N VAL A 119 -0.24 -12.03 -8.21
CA VAL A 119 1.15 -11.98 -8.67
C VAL A 119 1.13 -11.36 -10.06
N GLU A 120 1.93 -10.32 -10.27
CA GLU A 120 2.07 -9.64 -11.55
C GLU A 120 3.53 -9.64 -12.02
N PRO A 121 3.81 -9.63 -13.33
CA PRO A 121 5.16 -9.51 -13.84
C PRO A 121 5.83 -8.21 -13.38
N TYR A 122 6.90 -8.33 -12.61
CA TYR A 122 7.60 -7.17 -12.07
C TYR A 122 8.49 -6.50 -13.10
N LYS A 123 8.31 -5.18 -13.30
CA LYS A 123 9.08 -4.36 -14.24
C LYS A 123 9.74 -3.16 -13.56
N ASN A 124 10.26 -3.37 -12.35
CA ASN A 124 10.88 -2.33 -11.50
C ASN A 124 9.95 -1.19 -11.04
N ALA A 125 8.64 -1.34 -11.23
CA ALA A 125 7.65 -0.32 -10.91
C ALA A 125 6.49 -0.90 -10.09
N ILE A 126 6.01 -0.08 -9.16
CA ILE A 126 4.78 -0.29 -8.38
C ILE A 126 3.92 0.95 -8.55
N PHE A 127 2.64 0.77 -8.73
CA PHE A 127 1.65 1.84 -8.88
C PHE A 127 0.67 1.75 -7.72
N SER A 128 0.45 2.87 -7.03
CA SER A 128 -0.68 3.01 -6.10
C SER A 128 -1.92 3.45 -6.88
N GLU A 129 -3.07 2.85 -6.59
CA GLU A 129 -4.25 2.92 -7.47
C GLU A 129 -5.52 3.43 -6.81
N THR A 130 -5.65 3.28 -5.49
CA THR A 130 -6.86 3.59 -4.73
C THR A 130 -6.56 4.40 -3.47
N TRP A 131 -7.60 4.88 -2.81
CA TRP A 131 -7.48 5.66 -1.57
C TRP A 131 -6.88 4.88 -0.39
N ASN A 132 -7.07 3.56 -0.38
CA ASN A 132 -6.42 2.61 0.55
C ASN A 132 -5.15 2.00 -0.04
N HIS A 133 -4.52 2.72 -0.98
CA HIS A 133 -3.24 2.40 -1.59
C HIS A 133 -3.10 0.98 -2.17
N MET A 134 -4.16 0.42 -2.73
CA MET A 134 -4.06 -0.83 -3.47
C MET A 134 -3.08 -0.67 -4.64
N LEU A 135 -2.30 -1.72 -4.90
CA LEU A 135 -1.10 -1.68 -5.71
C LEU A 135 -1.23 -2.51 -7.00
N SER A 136 -0.51 -2.10 -8.05
CA SER A 136 -0.32 -2.90 -9.26
C SER A 136 1.11 -2.72 -9.81
N ALA A 137 1.52 -3.57 -10.75
CA ALA A 137 2.80 -3.47 -11.46
C ALA A 137 2.69 -2.75 -12.81
N GLY A 138 1.47 -2.46 -13.28
CA GLY A 138 1.21 -1.96 -14.64
C GLY A 138 0.52 -0.60 -14.74
N GLY A 139 0.00 -0.06 -13.64
CA GLY A 139 -0.91 1.08 -13.71
C GLY A 139 -2.31 0.66 -14.19
N LYS A 140 -3.34 1.40 -13.78
CA LYS A 140 -4.72 1.25 -14.23
C LYS A 140 -5.12 2.39 -15.15
N TRP A 141 -5.84 2.03 -16.22
CA TRP A 141 -6.36 2.99 -17.21
C TRP A 141 -7.23 4.08 -16.59
N ILE A 142 -7.91 3.79 -15.47
CA ILE A 142 -8.74 4.76 -14.76
C ILE A 142 -7.90 5.93 -14.21
N ASN A 143 -6.69 5.67 -13.73
CA ASN A 143 -5.80 6.72 -13.24
C ASN A 143 -5.10 7.45 -14.38
N ILE A 144 -4.90 6.78 -15.53
CA ILE A 144 -4.45 7.44 -16.77
C ILE A 144 -5.45 8.52 -17.21
N ILE A 145 -6.75 8.22 -17.23
CA ILE A 145 -7.77 9.22 -17.62
C ILE A 145 -7.93 10.33 -16.56
N ARG A 146 -7.56 10.07 -15.29
CA ARG A 146 -7.56 11.04 -14.19
C ARG A 146 -6.27 11.88 -14.09
N GLY A 147 -5.44 11.90 -15.14
CA GLY A 147 -4.22 12.72 -15.24
C GLY A 147 -2.91 11.93 -15.20
N GLY A 148 -2.98 10.60 -15.08
CA GLY A 148 -1.84 9.70 -15.06
C GLY A 148 -1.12 9.68 -13.72
N TYR A 149 0.14 9.27 -13.76
CA TYR A 149 0.97 9.06 -12.57
C TYR A 149 2.14 10.03 -12.49
N ARG A 150 2.65 10.21 -11.28
CA ARG A 150 3.96 10.81 -11.01
C ARG A 150 4.87 9.75 -10.37
N LEU A 151 6.14 9.75 -10.76
CA LEU A 151 7.18 9.03 -10.00
C LEU A 151 7.37 9.73 -8.65
N VAL A 152 7.38 8.97 -7.57
CA VAL A 152 7.59 9.52 -6.22
C VAL A 152 9.06 9.37 -5.82
N GLY A 153 9.67 10.47 -5.40
CA GLY A 153 11.04 10.51 -4.88
C GLY A 153 11.12 10.17 -3.39
N ALA A 154 10.49 9.08 -2.95
CA ALA A 154 10.50 8.68 -1.55
C ALA A 154 11.88 8.17 -1.12
N THR A 155 12.26 8.44 0.14
CA THR A 155 13.51 7.92 0.70
C THR A 155 13.44 6.41 0.83
N ILE A 156 14.45 5.71 0.32
CA ILE A 156 14.56 4.25 0.42
C ILE A 156 15.58 3.91 1.50
N THR A 157 15.16 3.18 2.53
CA THR A 157 16.02 2.74 3.63
C THR A 157 15.92 1.24 3.89
N PRO A 158 17.00 0.57 4.30
CA PRO A 158 16.89 -0.79 4.80
C PRO A 158 15.96 -0.86 6.01
N GLY A 159 15.06 -1.83 6.04
CA GLY A 159 14.14 -2.06 7.15
C GLY A 159 13.00 -2.99 6.76
N ASP A 160 12.44 -3.63 7.78
CA ASP A 160 11.34 -4.57 7.62
C ASP A 160 9.98 -3.94 7.88
N ARG A 161 8.92 -4.75 7.80
CA ARG A 161 7.55 -4.30 8.08
C ARG A 161 7.45 -3.61 9.44
N GLN A 162 8.05 -4.15 10.49
CA GLN A 162 7.97 -3.55 11.84
C GLN A 162 8.68 -2.20 11.92
N THR A 163 9.71 -1.99 11.12
CA THR A 163 10.40 -0.70 11.02
C THR A 163 9.50 0.32 10.31
N ALA A 164 8.85 -0.07 9.21
CA ALA A 164 7.91 0.77 8.48
C ALA A 164 6.70 1.22 9.32
N GLU A 165 6.20 0.33 10.19
CA GLU A 165 5.11 0.62 11.14
C GLU A 165 5.44 1.75 12.13
N LYS A 166 6.73 2.04 12.38
CA LYS A 166 7.20 3.04 13.37
C LYS A 166 7.59 4.39 12.76
N TRP A 167 7.34 4.61 11.48
CA TRP A 167 7.61 5.89 10.79
C TRP A 167 6.94 7.07 11.53
#